data_AF-A0A9P7DWW8-F1
#
_entry.id   AF-A0A9P7DWW8-F1
#
_cell.length_a   1.000
_cell.length_b   1.000
_cell.length_c   1.000
_cell.angle_alpha   90.00
_cell.angle_beta   90.00
_cell.angle_gamma   90.00
#
_symmetry.space_group_name_H-M   'P 1'
#
loop_
_entity.id
_entity.type
_entity.pdbx_description
1 polymer ?
#
loop_
_entity_poly.entity_id
_entity_poly.type
_entity_poly.pdbx_seq_one_letter_code
_entity_poly.pdbx_strand_id
1 'polypeptide(L)'
;DVRSFLGLVRYLDQFLPSLADHTRLLTPLTTKTSEHDWPGWTDIHQSAFDAIKRLVISRDCLTTIDHDNLGDNKIFVTCDASD
;
A
#
# COMPACT_ATOMS: atom_id res chain seq x y z
N ASP A 1 12.88 2.14 -2.98
CA ASP A 1 11.59 1.76 -3.62
C ASP A 1 10.73 0.83 -2.79
N VAL A 2 11.13 -0.43 -2.53
CA VAL A 2 10.27 -1.38 -1.78
C VAL A 2 9.91 -0.88 -0.37
N ARG A 3 10.85 -0.25 0.34
CA ARG A 3 10.58 0.38 1.65
C ARG A 3 9.58 1.51 1.57
N SER A 4 9.72 2.40 0.59
CA SER A 4 8.79 3.52 0.39
C SER A 4 7.39 3.03 0.05
N PHE A 5 7.30 2.01 -0.81
CA PHE A 5 6.02 1.35 -1.13
C PHE A 5 5.36 0.73 0.11
N LEU A 6 6.10 -0.07 0.89
CA LEU A 6 5.53 -0.66 2.12
C LEU A 6 5.16 0.40 3.16
N GLY A 7 5.88 1.51 3.21
CA GLY A 7 5.53 2.66 4.05
C GLY A 7 4.15 3.23 3.69
N LEU A 8 3.92 3.50 2.41
CA LEU A 8 2.64 4.00 1.90
C LEU A 8 1.50 3.00 2.15
N VAL A 9 1.73 1.73 1.84
CA VAL A 9 0.70 0.70 1.95
C VAL A 9 0.30 0.48 3.43
N ARG A 10 1.25 0.58 4.36
CA ARG A 10 0.95 0.55 5.81
C ARG A 10 0.15 1.75 6.28
N TYR A 11 0.33 2.93 5.68
CA TYR A 11 -0.52 4.08 6.00
C TYR A 11 -2.00 3.81 5.66
N LEU A 12 -2.26 2.96 4.66
CA LEU A 12 -3.59 2.56 4.23
C LEU A 12 -4.11 1.27 4.90
N ASP A 13 -3.36 0.67 5.85
CA ASP A 13 -3.65 -0.66 6.43
C ASP A 13 -5.05 -0.76 7.05
N GLN A 14 -5.52 0.30 7.71
CA GLN A 14 -6.86 0.36 8.29
C GLN A 14 -8.00 0.19 7.28
N PHE A 15 -7.72 0.40 5.99
CA PHE A 15 -8.68 0.27 4.89
C PHE A 15 -8.46 -0.99 4.06
N LEU A 16 -7.33 -1.70 4.23
CA LEU A 16 -6.91 -2.80 3.36
C LEU A 16 -7.11 -4.15 4.07
N PRO A 17 -8.16 -4.93 3.75
CA PRO A 17 -8.36 -6.23 4.35
C PRO A 17 -7.20 -7.18 3.99
N SER A 18 -6.70 -7.93 4.98
CA SER A 18 -5.67 -8.97 4.81
C SER A 18 -4.33 -8.47 4.24
N LEU A 19 -4.00 -7.19 4.42
CA LEU A 19 -2.74 -6.62 3.94
C LEU A 19 -1.49 -7.28 4.57
N ALA A 20 -1.60 -7.73 5.82
CA ALA A 20 -0.52 -8.36 6.57
C ALA A 20 0.08 -9.58 5.82
N ASP A 21 -0.75 -10.38 5.17
CA ASP A 21 -0.30 -11.61 4.49
C ASP A 21 0.54 -11.29 3.25
N HIS A 22 0.15 -10.28 2.49
CA HIS A 22 0.91 -9.85 1.31
C HIS A 22 2.18 -9.09 1.70
N THR A 23 2.11 -8.22 2.71
CA THR A 23 3.27 -7.45 3.17
C THR A 23 4.31 -8.31 3.87
N ARG A 24 3.92 -9.45 4.45
CA ARG A 24 4.86 -10.44 5.00
C ARG A 24 5.84 -10.96 3.95
N LEU A 25 5.41 -11.12 2.70
CA LEU A 25 6.27 -11.59 1.61
C LEU A 25 7.30 -10.53 1.18
N LEU A 26 6.96 -9.25 1.33
CA LEU A 26 7.84 -8.13 0.96
C LEU A 26 8.70 -7.63 2.14
N THR A 27 8.34 -7.95 3.38
CA THR A 27 9.05 -7.49 4.59
C THR A 27 10.52 -7.93 4.63
N PRO A 28 10.89 -9.18 4.29
CA PRO A 28 12.30 -9.60 4.25
C PRO A 28 13.17 -8.73 3.35
N LEU A 29 12.62 -8.26 2.21
CA LEU A 29 13.29 -7.37 1.26
C LEU A 29 13.61 -5.98 1.84
N THR A 30 13.03 -5.62 2.98
CA THR A 30 13.25 -4.31 3.60
C THR A 30 14.23 -4.33 4.76
N THR A 31 14.77 -5.49 5.12
CA THR A 31 15.71 -5.63 6.24
C THR A 31 17.06 -4.97 5.95
N LYS A 32 17.81 -4.60 7.00
CA LYS A 32 19.19 -4.08 6.86
C LYS A 32 20.12 -5.10 6.21
N THR A 33 19.88 -6.38 6.44
CA THR A 33 20.62 -7.48 5.82
C THR A 33 20.46 -7.47 4.30
N SER A 34 19.26 -7.20 3.80
CA SER A 34 18.99 -7.10 2.36
C SER A 34 19.63 -5.89 1.68
N GLU A 35 20.13 -4.90 2.42
CA GLU A 35 20.93 -3.81 1.85
C GLU A 35 22.32 -4.29 1.41
N HIS A 36 22.83 -5.35 2.06
CA HIS A 36 24.17 -5.89 1.82
C HIS A 36 24.12 -7.17 0.98
N ASP A 37 23.09 -8.00 1.18
CA ASP A 37 22.87 -9.25 0.45
C ASP A 37 21.41 -9.32 -0.03
N TRP A 38 21.17 -8.76 -1.22
CA TRP A 38 19.84 -8.65 -1.79
C TRP A 38 19.36 -10.01 -2.33
N PRO A 39 18.27 -10.59 -1.80
CA PRO A 39 17.80 -11.92 -2.19
C PRO A 39 17.15 -11.97 -3.59
N GLY A 40 17.06 -10.84 -4.29
CA GLY A 40 16.41 -10.75 -5.59
C GLY A 40 14.92 -10.47 -5.51
N TRP A 41 14.37 -9.96 -6.62
CA TRP A 41 12.93 -9.90 -6.83
C TRP A 41 12.49 -11.18 -7.54
N THR A 42 11.45 -11.84 -7.03
CA THR A 42 10.97 -13.12 -7.55
C THR A 42 9.49 -13.00 -7.89
N ASP A 43 8.96 -14.01 -8.58
CA ASP A 43 7.54 -14.03 -8.98
C ASP A 43 6.59 -13.96 -7.76
N ILE A 44 7.01 -14.48 -6.61
CA ILE A 44 6.24 -14.40 -5.36
C ILE A 44 6.15 -12.94 -4.90
N HIS A 45 7.25 -12.19 -4.97
CA HIS A 45 7.27 -10.77 -4.63
C HIS A 45 6.41 -9.96 -5.61
N GLN A 46 6.48 -10.27 -6.91
CA GLN A 46 5.65 -9.63 -7.93
C GLN A 46 4.16 -9.89 -7.69
N SER A 47 3.78 -11.14 -7.43
CA SER A 47 2.39 -11.51 -7.14
C SER A 47 1.87 -10.80 -5.88
N ALA A 48 2.69 -10.67 -4.83
CA ALA A 48 2.32 -9.96 -3.61
C ALA A 48 2.11 -8.46 -3.88
N PHE A 49 3.01 -7.85 -4.66
CA PHE A 49 2.90 -6.45 -5.08
C PHE A 49 1.63 -6.18 -5.88
N ASP A 50 1.30 -7.03 -6.85
CA ASP A 50 0.11 -6.89 -7.69
C ASP A 50 -1.20 -7.19 -6.92
N ALA A 51 -1.15 -8.06 -5.91
CA ALA A 51 -2.27 -8.29 -5.00
C ALA A 51 -2.56 -7.04 -4.14
N ILE A 52 -1.53 -6.42 -3.59
CA ILE A 52 -1.65 -5.16 -2.82
C ILE A 52 -2.26 -4.05 -3.70
N LYS A 53 -1.76 -3.88 -4.92
CA LYS A 53 -2.33 -2.89 -5.86
C LYS A 53 -3.81 -3.14 -6.11
N ARG A 54 -4.21 -4.40 -6.31
CA ARG A 54 -5.61 -4.79 -6.52
C ARG A 54 -6.48 -4.49 -5.30
N LEU A 55 -5.97 -4.68 -4.08
CA LEU A 55 -6.68 -4.32 -2.86
C LEU A 55 -6.89 -2.80 -2.77
N VAL A 56 -5.86 -2.00 -3.04
CA VAL A 56 -5.94 -0.53 -2.97
C VAL A 56 -6.96 0.05 -3.95
N ILE A 57 -7.10 -0.53 -5.15
CA ILE A 57 -8.09 -0.08 -6.14
C ILE A 57 -9.48 -0.75 -5.95
N SER A 58 -9.63 -1.60 -4.94
CA SER A 58 -10.89 -2.28 -4.68
C SER A 58 -11.92 -1.34 -4.06
N ARG A 59 -13.19 -1.72 -4.16
CA ARG A 59 -14.32 -0.94 -3.58
C ARG A 59 -14.26 -0.85 -2.06
N ASP A 60 -13.56 -1.76 -1.40
CA ASP A 60 -13.43 -1.76 0.06
C ASP A 60 -12.53 -0.62 0.56
N CYS A 61 -11.66 -0.08 -0.30
CA CYS A 61 -10.74 1.02 0.01
C CYS A 61 -11.15 2.38 -0.58
N LEU A 62 -12.24 2.41 -1.37
CA LEU A 62 -12.69 3.61 -2.08
C LEU A 62 -14.08 4.02 -1.59
N THR A 63 -14.18 5.19 -0.99
CA THR A 63 -15.46 5.78 -0.60
C THR A 63 -16.09 6.54 -1.77
N THR A 64 -17.38 6.33 -2.01
CA THR A 64 -18.14 7.12 -2.99
C THR A 64 -18.45 8.50 -2.42
N ILE A 65 -18.21 9.56 -3.19
CA ILE A 65 -18.53 10.93 -2.78
C ILE A 65 -20.01 11.18 -3.07
N ASP A 66 -20.77 11.52 -2.03
CA ASP A 66 -22.17 11.95 -2.18
C ASP A 66 -22.21 13.43 -2.57
N HIS A 67 -22.51 13.70 -3.83
CA HIS A 67 -22.57 15.07 -4.35
C HIS A 67 -23.81 15.85 -3.89
N ASP A 68 -24.84 15.17 -3.38
CA ASP A 68 -26.07 15.79 -2.89
C ASP A 68 -25.97 16.16 -1.40
N ASN A 69 -25.07 15.51 -0.65
CA ASN A 69 -24.77 15.82 0.76
C ASN A 69 -23.27 16.04 1.03
N LEU A 70 -22.71 17.07 0.40
CA LEU A 70 -21.28 17.39 0.48
C LEU A 70 -20.75 17.65 1.91
N GLY A 71 -21.61 18.14 2.81
CA GLY A 71 -21.22 18.51 4.18
C GLY A 71 -20.72 17.34 5.04
N ASP A 72 -21.24 16.14 4.79
CA ASP A 72 -20.93 14.94 5.59
C ASP A 72 -19.78 14.10 5.03
N ASN A 73 -19.37 14.31 3.77
CA ASN A 73 -18.31 13.53 3.12
C ASN A 73 -16.92 13.68 3.77
N LYS A 74 -16.70 14.73 4.58
CA LYS A 74 -15.45 15.02 5.31
C LYS A 74 -14.19 14.71 4.48
N ILE A 75 -14.06 15.40 3.36
CA ILE A 75 -12.97 15.19 2.39
C ILE A 75 -11.72 15.94 2.86
N PHE A 76 -10.61 15.22 3.00
CA PHE A 76 -9.31 15.79 3.32
C PHE A 76 -8.35 15.59 2.14
N VAL A 77 -7.58 16.62 1.82
CA VAL A 77 -6.57 16.58 0.75
C VAL A 77 -5.20 16.58 1.39
N THR A 78 -4.39 15.57 1.08
CA THR A 78 -2.98 15.49 1.49
C THR A 78 -2.12 15.61 0.24
N CYS A 79 -1.22 16.61 0.24
CA CYS A 79 -0.27 16.83 -0.84
C CYS A 79 1.15 16.69 -0.30
N ASP A 80 1.98 15.95 -1.01
CA ASP A 80 3.43 15.89 -0.79
C ASP A 80 4.12 16.28 -2.10
N ALA A 81 5.14 17.13 -2.03
CA ALA A 81 5.92 17.54 -3.18
C ALA A 81 7.40 17.24 -2.90
N SER A 82 8.00 16.47 -3.79
CA SER A 82 9.43 16.15 -3.80
C SER A 82 10.08 16.75 -5.06
N ASP A 83 11.36 17.11 -4.95
CA ASP A 83 12.19 17.65 -6.05
C ASP A 83 12.56 16.56 -7.09
#